data_AF-A0A8T3R0Z2-F1
#
_entry.id   AF-A0A8T3R0Z2-F1
#
_cell.length_a   1.000
_cell.length_b   1.000
_cell.length_c   1.000
_cell.angle_alpha   90.00
_cell.angle_beta   90.00
_cell.angle_gamma   90.00
#
_symmetry.space_group_name_H-M   'P 1'
#
loop_
_entity.id
_entity.type
_entity.pdbx_description
1 polymer ?
#
loop_
_entity_poly.entity_id
_entity_poly.type
_entity_poly.pdbx_seq_one_letter_code
_entity_poly.pdbx_strand_id
1 'polypeptide(L)' 'MTDEPTTLLEVPAAALRATMVVPEIQKLVLSTLTSRLVRTESADLPRLAGLAQADLRDLRTPRPSVEPT' A
#
# COMPACT_ATOMS: atom_id res chain seq x y z
N MET A 1 19.42 -13.16 -13.78
CA MET A 1 18.04 -12.67 -13.67
C MET A 1 17.41 -12.93 -15.02
N THR A 2 16.62 -13.99 -15.13
CA THR A 2 15.98 -14.35 -16.40
C THR A 2 14.74 -13.48 -16.53
N ASP A 3 14.74 -12.57 -17.50
CA ASP A 3 13.61 -11.69 -17.78
C ASP A 3 12.56 -12.54 -18.52
N GLU A 4 11.68 -13.19 -17.75
CA GLU A 4 10.57 -13.93 -18.33
C GLU A 4 9.58 -12.95 -18.97
N PRO A 5 9.07 -13.26 -20.17
CA PRO A 5 8.12 -12.39 -20.85
C PRO A 5 6.89 -12.19 -19.97
N THR A 6 6.76 -10.98 -19.43
CA THR A 6 5.68 -10.62 -18.50
C THR A 6 4.67 -9.75 -19.23
N THR A 7 3.39 -10.09 -19.13
CA THR A 7 2.31 -9.28 -19.69
C THR A 7 1.77 -8.33 -18.62
N LEU A 8 1.73 -7.03 -18.94
CA LEU A 8 1.08 -6.02 -18.09
C LEU A 8 -0.44 -6.13 -18.25
N LEU A 9 -1.16 -6.19 -17.12
CA LEU A 9 -2.62 -6.08 -17.11
C LEU A 9 -3.02 -4.78 -16.44
N GLU A 10 -3.69 -3.91 -17.19
CA GLU A 10 -4.32 -2.70 -16.64
C GLU A 10 -5.72 -3.03 -16.13
N VAL A 11 -5.97 -2.72 -14.86
CA VAL A 11 -7.26 -3.00 -14.22
C VAL A 11 -7.90 -1.67 -13.79
N PRO A 12 -9.10 -1.32 -14.30
CA PRO A 12 -9.82 -0.16 -13.83
C PRO A 12 -10.10 -0.25 -12.33
N ALA A 13 -9.94 0.87 -11.63
CA ALA A 13 -10.12 0.90 -10.17
C ALA A 13 -11.53 0.45 -9.73
N ALA A 14 -12.56 0.76 -10.53
CA ALA A 14 -13.92 0.30 -10.26
C ALA A 14 -14.06 -1.23 -10.34
N ALA A 15 -13.42 -1.86 -11.34
CA ALA A 15 -13.43 -3.30 -11.50
C ALA A 15 -12.68 -4.00 -10.35
N LEU A 16 -11.50 -3.48 -9.98
CA LEU A 16 -10.77 -4.00 -8.82
C LEU A 16 -11.61 -3.91 -7.54
N ARG A 17 -12.22 -2.76 -7.26
CA ARG A 17 -13.10 -2.60 -6.09
C ARG A 17 -14.29 -3.55 -6.11
N ALA A 18 -14.89 -3.79 -7.27
CA ALA A 18 -15.97 -4.75 -7.42
C ALA A 18 -15.52 -6.18 -7.09
N THR A 19 -14.28 -6.57 -7.41
CA THR A 19 -13.74 -7.90 -7.03
C THR A 19 -13.40 -8.01 -5.54
N MET A 20 -13.05 -6.90 -4.89
CA MET A 20 -12.71 -6.87 -3.46
C MET A 20 -13.92 -7.03 -2.52
N VAL A 21 -15.14 -7.15 -3.05
CA VAL A 21 -16.32 -7.54 -2.25
C VAL A 21 -16.22 -8.99 -1.77
N VAL A 22 -15.41 -9.82 -2.43
CA VAL A 22 -15.12 -11.19 -2.00
C VAL A 22 -14.00 -11.16 -0.95
N PRO A 23 -14.24 -11.61 0.30
CA PRO A 23 -13.28 -11.45 1.40
C PRO A 23 -11.91 -12.09 1.13
N GLU A 24 -11.88 -13.26 0.49
CA GLU A 24 -10.62 -13.95 0.16
C GLU A 24 -9.78 -13.19 -0.86
N ILE A 25 -10.44 -12.57 -1.86
CA ILE A 25 -9.75 -11.73 -2.85
C ILE A 25 -9.18 -10.49 -2.17
N GLN A 26 -9.96 -9.83 -1.31
CA GLN A 26 -9.49 -8.67 -0.55
C GLN A 26 -8.26 -9.03 0.29
N LYS A 27 -8.30 -10.15 1.02
CA LYS A 27 -7.18 -10.62 1.85
C LYS A 27 -5.93 -10.88 1.01
N LEU A 28 -6.08 -11.53 -0.13
CA LEU A 28 -4.96 -11.82 -1.04
C LEU A 28 -4.32 -10.54 -1.58
N VAL A 29 -5.12 -9.62 -2.10
CA VAL A 29 -4.65 -8.35 -2.68
C VAL A 29 -3.93 -7.53 -1.61
N LEU A 30 -4.55 -7.34 -0.44
CA LEU A 30 -3.95 -6.55 0.64
C LEU A 30 -2.66 -7.19 1.16
N SER A 31 -2.62 -8.50 1.37
CA SER A 31 -1.41 -9.21 1.80
C SER A 31 -0.27 -9.04 0.78
N THR A 32 -0.57 -9.14 -0.51
CA THR A 32 0.41 -8.99 -1.59
C THR A 32 0.96 -7.57 -1.66
N LEU A 33 0.08 -6.56 -1.61
CA LEU A 33 0.49 -5.15 -1.63
C LEU A 33 1.29 -4.77 -0.37
N THR A 34 0.89 -5.28 0.80
CA THR A 34 1.63 -5.08 2.05
C THR A 34 3.02 -5.71 1.96
N SER A 35 3.11 -6.94 1.45
CA SER A 35 4.40 -7.62 1.24
C SER A 35 5.30 -6.86 0.26
N ARG A 36 4.72 -6.30 -0.82
CA ARG A 36 5.45 -5.45 -1.76
C ARG A 36 5.95 -4.19 -1.08
N LEU A 37 5.11 -3.51 -0.29
CA LEU A 37 5.49 -2.31 0.44
C LEU A 37 6.66 -2.58 1.41
N VAL A 38 6.63 -3.67 2.18
CA VAL A 38 7.73 -4.06 3.07
C VAL A 38 9.04 -4.35 2.31
N ARG A 39 8.95 -4.99 1.14
CA ARG A 39 10.12 -5.23 0.27
C ARG A 39 10.65 -3.93 -0.34
N THR A 40 9.75 -3.02 -0.72
CA THR A 40 10.10 -1.71 -1.25
C THR A 40 10.73 -0.84 -0.17
N GLU A 41 10.24 -0.82 1.07
CA GLU A 41 10.89 -0.06 2.15
C GLU A 41 12.37 -0.45 2.29
N SER A 42 12.70 -1.74 2.19
CA SER A 42 14.09 -2.20 2.28
C SER A 42 14.98 -1.76 1.10
N ALA A 43 14.41 -1.56 -0.10
CA ALA A 43 15.16 -1.26 -1.32
C ALA A 43 15.13 0.24 -1.73
N ASP A 44 14.05 0.95 -1.38
CA ASP A 44 13.77 2.35 -1.73
C ASP A 44 13.93 3.31 -0.51
N LEU A 45 14.36 2.81 0.66
CA LEU A 45 14.64 3.60 1.87
C LEU A 45 15.45 4.88 1.61
N PRO A 46 16.52 4.88 0.77
CA PRO A 46 17.27 6.10 0.45
C PRO A 46 16.44 7.15 -0.31
N ARG A 47 15.46 6.72 -1.11
CA ARG A 47 14.61 7.59 -1.94
C ARG A 47 13.39 8.10 -1.17
N LEU A 48 12.80 7.26 -0.32
CA LEU A 48 11.70 7.63 0.59
C LEU A 48 12.16 8.45 1.80
N ALA A 49 13.45 8.39 2.17
CA ALA A 49 14.07 9.29 3.14
C ALA A 49 14.06 10.77 2.70
N GLY A 50 13.71 11.06 1.43
CA GLY A 50 13.49 12.41 0.91
C GLY A 50 12.13 13.02 1.24
N LEU A 51 11.18 12.26 1.81
CA LEU A 51 10.00 12.85 2.43
C LEU A 51 10.48 13.63 3.66
N ALA A 52 10.24 14.95 3.69
CA ALA A 52 10.66 15.78 4.80
C ALA A 52 10.05 15.22 6.10
N GLN A 53 10.86 15.06 7.15
CA GLN A 53 10.39 14.56 8.45
C GLN A 53 9.20 15.36 9.01
N ALA A 54 9.00 16.60 8.53
CA ALA A 54 7.83 17.42 8.79
C ALA A 54 6.52 16.76 8.27
N ASP A 55 6.49 16.30 7.02
CA ASP A 55 5.31 15.68 6.41
C ASP A 55 4.98 14.34 7.07
N LEU A 56 6.00 13.60 7.50
CA LEU A 56 5.84 12.35 8.24
C LEU A 56 5.39 12.56 9.70
N ARG A 57 5.55 13.76 10.27
CA ARG A 57 5.04 14.10 11.61
C ARG A 57 3.55 14.40 11.57
N ASP A 58 3.08 15.13 10.57
CA ASP A 58 1.66 15.44 10.41
C ASP A 58 0.80 14.17 10.23
N LEU A 59 1.32 13.17 9.51
CA LEU A 59 0.67 11.88 9.32
C LEU A 59 0.69 10.97 10.57
N ARG A 60 1.59 11.23 11.54
CA ARG A 60 1.68 10.47 12.80
C ARG A 60 0.73 10.95 13.88
N THR A 61 -0.02 12.03 13.65
CA THR A 61 -1.00 12.53 14.61
C THR A 61 -2.13 11.52 14.79
N PRO A 62 -2.30 10.90 15.97
CA PRO A 62 -3.46 10.07 16.25
C PRO A 62 -4.72 10.93 16.11
N ARG A 63 -5.77 10.42 15.46
CA ARG A 63 -7.10 11.07 15.52
C ARG A 63 -7.43 11.31 16.99
N PRO A 64 -7.85 12.52 17.41
CA PRO A 64 -8.30 12.72 18.77
C PRO A 64 -9.46 11.75 19.04
N SER A 65 -9.27 10.87 20.02
CA SER A 65 -10.35 10.07 20.57
C SER A 65 -11.33 11.04 21.22
N VAL A 66 -12.42 11.33 20.52
CA VAL A 66 -13.56 12.01 21.13
C VAL A 66 -14.15 11.05 22.15
N GLU A 67 -13.79 11.24 23.41
CA GLU A 67 -14.39 10.56 24.56
C GLU A 67 -15.81 11.12 24.75
N PRO A 68 -16.87 10.30 24.64
CA PRO A 68 -18.21 10.75 24.99
C PRO A 68 -18.35 10.70 26.52
N THR A 69 -18.58 11.88 27.11
CA THR A 69 -19.09 12.06 28.47
C THR A 69 -20.53 11.56 28.57
#